data_AF-A0A1C2PZL2-F1
#
_entry.id   AF-A0A1C2PZL2-F1
#
_cell.length_a   1.000
_cell.length_b   1.000
_cell.length_c   1.000
_cell.angle_alpha   90.00
_cell.angle_beta   90.00
_cell.angle_gamma   90.00
#
_symmetry.space_group_name_H-M   'P 1'
#
loop_
_entity.id
_entity.type
_entity.pdbx_description
1 polymer ?
#
loop_
_entity_poly.entity_id
_entity_poly.type
_entity_poly.pdbx_seq_one_letter_code
_entity_poly.pdbx_strand_id
1 'polypeptide(L)' 'MSKELVNLANIVPFPKSCGFCESKENVQLFAGLMLCSSCQENIRTTNPGMFTANNQIEKKAQD' A
#
# COMPACT_ATOMS: atom_id res chain seq x y z
N MET A 1 -23.28 7.95 34.73
CA MET A 1 -22.61 8.40 33.50
C MET A 1 -22.15 7.17 32.74
N SER A 2 -22.94 6.66 31.79
CA SER A 2 -22.50 5.58 30.90
C SER A 2 -21.62 6.22 29.84
N LYS A 3 -20.30 6.11 30.00
CA LYS A 3 -19.34 6.54 28.97
C LYS A 3 -19.53 5.58 27.81
N GLU A 4 -19.94 6.12 26.67
CA GLU A 4 -20.16 5.39 25.43
C GLU A 4 -19.01 4.41 25.20
N LEU A 5 -19.32 3.12 25.28
CA LEU A 5 -18.53 2.05 24.69
C LEU A 5 -18.64 2.24 23.18
N VAL A 6 -17.91 3.22 22.64
CA VAL A 6 -17.75 3.37 21.20
C VAL A 6 -17.09 2.07 20.75
N ASN A 7 -17.87 1.22 20.10
CA ASN A 7 -17.41 -0.06 19.62
C ASN A 7 -16.31 0.20 18.59
N LEU A 8 -15.04 0.03 19.00
CA LEU A 8 -13.87 0.29 18.15
C LEU A 8 -13.94 -0.46 16.82
N ALA A 9 -14.70 -1.57 16.74
CA ALA A 9 -14.86 -2.34 15.51
C ALA A 9 -15.58 -1.56 14.40
N ASN A 10 -16.35 -0.51 14.73
CA ASN A 10 -17.09 0.30 13.76
C ASN A 10 -16.40 1.64 13.43
N ILE A 11 -15.23 1.91 14.01
CA ILE A 11 -14.47 3.14 13.70
C ILE A 11 -13.61 2.85 12.48
N VAL A 12 -13.92 3.47 11.35
CA VAL A 12 -13.01 3.51 10.20
C VAL A 12 -11.96 4.58 10.49
N PRO A 13 -10.69 4.23 10.78
CA PRO A 13 -9.67 5.24 10.99
C PRO A 13 -9.41 5.98 9.68
N PHE A 14 -9.57 7.30 9.73
CA PHE A 14 -9.20 8.21 8.66
C PHE A 14 -8.07 9.12 9.17
N PRO A 15 -6.95 9.27 8.44
CA PRO A 15 -6.63 8.63 7.15
C PRO A 15 -6.41 7.11 7.28
N LYS A 16 -6.58 6.38 6.17
CA LYS A 16 -6.23 4.96 6.09
C LYS A 16 -4.75 4.81 6.43
N SER A 17 -4.41 3.86 7.29
CA SER A 17 -3.02 3.54 7.64
C SER A 17 -2.36 2.67 6.58
N CYS A 18 -1.03 2.69 6.56
CA CYS A 18 -0.24 1.77 5.77
C CYS A 18 -0.53 0.33 6.21
N GLY A 19 -0.77 -0.56 5.24
CA GLY A 19 -1.07 -1.98 5.50
C GLY A 19 0.08 -2.80 6.10
N PHE A 20 1.31 -2.28 6.10
CA PHE A 20 2.49 -2.98 6.64
C PHE A 20 3.06 -2.39 7.92
N CYS A 21 3.14 -1.07 8.03
CA CYS A 21 3.81 -0.40 9.16
C CYS A 21 2.87 0.49 9.99
N GLU A 22 1.57 0.49 9.67
CA GLU A 22 0.52 1.27 10.35
C GLU A 22 0.73 2.80 10.35
N SER A 23 1.74 3.29 9.62
CA SER A 23 1.97 4.72 9.42
C SER A 23 0.70 5.39 8.90
N LYS A 24 0.36 6.54 9.50
CA LYS A 24 -0.77 7.40 9.11
C LYS A 24 -0.35 8.54 8.17
N GLU A 25 0.88 8.47 7.66
CA GLU A 25 1.35 9.37 6.60
C GLU A 25 0.58 9.17 5.30
N ASN A 26 0.96 9.89 4.25
CA ASN A 26 0.35 9.75 2.93
C ASN A 26 0.53 8.32 2.41
N VAL A 27 -0.58 7.60 2.29
CA VAL A 27 -0.65 6.27 1.69
C VAL A 27 -1.24 6.33 0.29
N GLN A 28 -0.78 5.43 -0.58
CA GLN A 28 -1.28 5.26 -1.94
C GLN A 28 -1.56 3.77 -2.20
N LEU A 29 -2.51 3.48 -3.08
CA LEU A 29 -2.77 2.13 -3.56
C LEU A 29 -1.57 1.64 -4.38
N PHE A 30 -0.94 0.54 -3.94
CA PHE A 30 0.17 -0.11 -4.62
C PHE A 30 0.03 -1.63 -4.51
N ALA A 31 0.02 -2.32 -5.67
CA ALA A 31 -0.14 -3.77 -5.75
C ALA A 31 -1.36 -4.31 -4.95
N GLY A 32 -2.45 -3.54 -4.89
CA GLY A 32 -3.67 -3.91 -4.16
C GLY A 32 -3.69 -3.56 -2.67
N LEU A 33 -2.63 -2.95 -2.12
CA LEU A 33 -2.53 -2.55 -0.72
C LEU A 33 -2.38 -1.02 -0.58
N MET A 34 -2.93 -0.42 0.48
CA MET A 34 -2.67 0.99 0.82
C MET A 34 -1.35 1.09 1.56
N LEU A 35 -0.32 1.68 0.94
CA LEU A 35 1.04 1.70 1.47
C LEU A 35 1.61 3.11 1.54
N CYS A 36 2.45 3.37 2.55
CA CYS A 36 3.30 4.56 2.56
C CYS A 36 4.48 4.41 1.56
N SER A 37 5.10 5.54 1.23
CA SER A 37 6.24 5.59 0.31
C SER A 37 7.40 4.66 0.71
N SER A 38 7.74 4.62 2.00
CA SER A 38 8.82 3.75 2.49
C SER A 38 8.53 2.26 2.26
N CYS A 39 7.31 1.79 2.56
CA CYS A 39 6.93 0.41 2.29
C CYS A 39 6.88 0.11 0.78
N GLN A 40 6.42 1.07 -0.03
CA GLN A 40 6.42 0.93 -1.48
C GLN A 40 7.83 0.77 -2.03
N GLU A 41 8.77 1.61 -1.60
CA GLU A 41 10.17 1.54 -2.02
C GLU A 41 10.83 0.23 -1.60
N ASN A 42 10.62 -0.20 -0.36
CA ASN A 42 11.13 -1.48 0.12
C ASN A 42 10.62 -2.65 -0.73
N ILE A 43 9.34 -2.68 -1.08
CA ILE A 43 8.77 -3.74 -1.93
C ILE A 43 9.40 -3.72 -3.33
N ARG A 44 9.59 -2.55 -3.93
CA ARG A 44 10.26 -2.41 -5.24
C ARG A 44 11.69 -2.94 -5.19
N THR A 45 12.43 -2.58 -4.14
CA THR A 45 13.84 -2.96 -3.96
C THR A 45 14.00 -4.46 -3.68
N THR A 46 13.13 -5.04 -2.85
CA THR A 46 13.19 -6.48 -2.52
C THR A 46 12.64 -7.37 -3.63
N ASN A 47 11.74 -6.86 -4.47
CA ASN A 47 11.09 -7.62 -5.55
C ASN A 47 11.31 -6.96 -6.92
N PRO A 48 12.56 -6.75 -7.36
CA PRO A 48 12.83 -6.00 -8.58
C PRO A 48 12.19 -6.68 -9.81
N GLY A 49 12.23 -8.01 -9.89
CA GLY A 49 11.64 -8.78 -11.00
C GLY A 49 10.12 -8.62 -11.14
N MET A 50 9.39 -8.43 -10.03
CA MET A 50 7.93 -8.27 -10.02
C MET A 50 7.47 -7.03 -10.78
N PHE A 51 8.29 -5.98 -10.80
CA PHE A 51 8.00 -4.71 -11.48
C PHE A 51 8.76 -4.54 -12.80
N THR A 52 9.63 -5.50 -13.16
CA THR A 52 10.43 -5.44 -14.39
C THR A 52 9.69 -5.97 -15.63
N ALA A 53 8.57 -6.69 -15.45
CA ALA A 53 7.83 -7.34 -16.52
C ALA A 53 7.29 -6.39 -17.62
N ASN A 54 7.10 -5.10 -17.31
CA ASN A 54 6.62 -4.13 -18.30
C ASN A 54 7.66 -3.84 -19.40
N ASN A 55 8.96 -3.85 -19.08
CA ASN A 55 10.01 -3.50 -20.05
C ASN A 55 10.24 -4.58 -21.13
N GLN A 56 9.84 -5.82 -20.89
CA GLN A 56 10.00 -6.91 -21.86
C GLN A 56 8.79 -7.04 -22.79
N ILE A 57 7.60 -6.63 -22.33
CA ILE A 57 6.38 -6.66 -23.14
C ILE A 57 6.41 -5.57 -24.22
N GLU A 58 6.89 -4.36 -23.88
CA GLU A 58 7.05 -3.28 -24.87
C GLU A 58 8.08 -3.62 -25.96
N LYS A 59 9.18 -4.30 -25.61
CA LYS A 59 10.20 -4.72 -26.59
C LYS A 59 9.73 -5.82 -27.53
N LYS A 60 8.78 -6.66 -27.12
CA LYS A 60 8.23 -7.74 -27.98
C LYS A 60 7.09 -7.29 -28.89
N ALA A 61 6.58 -6.08 -28.70
CA ALA A 61 5.52 -5.50 -29.55
C ALA A 61 6.08 -4.69 -30.73
N GLN A 62 7.41 -4.60 -30.87
CA GLN A 62 8.11 -3.82 -31.91
C GLN A 62 9.00 -4.68 -32.83
N ASP A 63 8.92 -6.01 -32.74
CA ASP A 63 9.50 -6.95 -33.73
C ASP A 63 8.44 -7.35 -34.77
#